data_AF-A0A662FZ11-F1
#
_entry.id   AF-A0A662FZ11-F1
#
_cell.length_a   1.000
_cell.length_b   1.000
_cell.length_c   1.000
_cell.angle_alpha   90.00
_cell.angle_beta   90.00
_cell.angle_gamma   90.00
#
_symmetry.space_group_name_H-M   'P 1'
#
loop_
_entity.id
_entity.type
_entity.pdbx_description
1 polymer ?
#
loop_
_entity_poly.entity_id
_entity_poly.type
_entity_poly.pdbx_seq_one_letter_code
_entity_poly.pdbx_strand_id
1 'polypeptide(L)'
;MGYIGVKKDCANDNEVISYLRENGLRCGSRIKLELRTRMGWIEFIGFEVLGFVEGLASVLANRFQCPAFEWGEHTILGEVSAKIWNEAVKVVYPDGSSEIIEVLIHDGFLDLDLPTEKVRGLTGRIIIHGLEFKIPLEPDDIERILLIGRRGIEKIEKAINVYGYSRLLSPGALSKLLSLSLEEERKEIDWELGYVIIMRGKKITTKSIKEYISLLINTEKEEEILDIYDQAPQEYKEQIVNMINEAIKVYSEIGEKKKVEFAEKILEKIAEKREEH
;
A
#
# COMPACT_ATOMS: atom_id res chain seq x y z
N MET A 1 21.63 -17.39 2.57
CA MET A 1 21.54 -18.35 3.70
C MET A 1 20.43 -19.34 3.36
N GLY A 2 20.56 -20.60 3.75
CA GLY A 2 19.57 -21.63 3.39
C GLY A 2 18.82 -22.15 4.60
N TYR A 3 17.60 -22.64 4.37
CA TYR A 3 16.83 -23.40 5.35
C TYR A 3 16.64 -24.82 4.85
N ILE A 4 16.67 -25.76 5.79
CA ILE A 4 16.26 -27.14 5.56
C ILE A 4 15.32 -27.56 6.67
N GLY A 5 14.34 -28.39 6.35
CA GLY A 5 13.38 -28.82 7.34
C GLY A 5 12.75 -30.15 7.03
N VAL A 6 12.08 -30.69 8.04
CA VAL A 6 11.31 -31.93 7.96
C VAL A 6 9.87 -31.65 8.36
N LYS A 7 8.96 -32.48 7.86
CA LYS A 7 7.56 -32.42 8.29
C LYS A 7 7.49 -32.51 9.82
N LYS A 8 6.68 -31.64 10.41
CA LYS A 8 6.40 -31.61 11.84
C LYS A 8 5.94 -33.00 12.32
N ASP A 9 6.37 -33.35 13.53
CA ASP A 9 6.10 -34.64 14.20
C ASP A 9 6.79 -35.87 13.58
N CYS A 10 7.59 -35.73 12.52
CA CYS A 10 8.32 -36.85 11.93
C CYS A 10 9.64 -37.17 12.63
N ALA A 11 10.28 -36.19 13.26
CA ALA A 11 11.52 -36.36 14.02
C ALA A 11 11.58 -35.34 15.15
N ASN A 12 12.33 -35.67 16.21
CA ASN A 12 12.63 -34.70 17.27
C ASN A 12 13.60 -33.65 16.73
N ASP A 13 13.38 -32.37 17.06
CA ASP A 13 14.26 -31.26 16.68
C ASP A 13 15.75 -31.56 16.97
N ASN A 14 16.06 -32.15 18.13
CA ASN A 14 17.43 -32.48 18.53
C ASN A 14 18.05 -33.58 17.65
N GLU A 15 17.23 -34.50 17.17
CA GLU A 15 17.69 -35.59 16.28
C GLU A 15 18.08 -35.03 14.91
N VAL A 16 17.24 -34.15 14.36
CA VAL A 16 17.52 -33.46 13.09
C VAL A 16 18.79 -32.61 13.23
N ILE A 17 18.90 -31.79 14.27
CA ILE A 17 20.08 -30.94 14.50
C ILE A 17 21.35 -31.78 14.66
N SER A 18 21.29 -32.89 15.40
CA SER A 18 22.44 -33.78 15.60
C SER A 18 22.90 -34.38 14.28
N TYR A 19 21.96 -34.89 13.47
CA TYR A 19 22.25 -35.43 12.15
C TYR A 19 22.90 -34.39 11.23
N LEU A 20 22.40 -33.15 11.21
CA LEU A 20 22.97 -32.08 10.40
C LEU A 20 24.40 -31.73 10.84
N ARG A 21 24.66 -31.66 12.15
CA ARG A 21 26.00 -31.40 12.70
C ARG A 21 27.00 -32.51 12.39
N GLU A 22 26.57 -33.77 12.49
CA GLU A 22 27.40 -34.93 12.12
C GLU A 22 27.81 -34.91 10.65
N ASN A 23 26.96 -34.32 9.79
CA ASN A 23 27.25 -34.11 8.37
C ASN A 23 27.94 -32.76 8.07
N GLY A 24 28.51 -32.11 9.09
CA GLY A 24 29.35 -30.92 8.93
C GLY A 24 28.58 -29.59 8.81
N LEU A 25 27.26 -29.58 9.01
CA LEU A 25 26.43 -28.39 8.89
C LEU A 25 26.26 -27.68 10.23
N ARG A 26 26.30 -26.34 10.21
CA ARG A 26 25.98 -25.53 11.38
C ARG A 26 24.55 -25.02 11.29
N CYS A 27 23.75 -25.37 12.29
CA CYS A 27 22.35 -24.93 12.41
C CYS A 27 22.27 -23.59 13.15
N GLY A 28 21.50 -22.66 12.62
CA GLY A 28 21.19 -21.36 13.19
C GLY A 28 19.77 -21.31 13.77
N SER A 29 19.01 -20.29 13.37
CA SER A 29 17.64 -20.06 13.82
C SER A 29 16.67 -21.18 13.40
N ARG A 30 15.58 -21.30 14.17
CA ARG A 30 14.47 -22.21 13.89
C ARG A 30 13.29 -21.45 13.31
N ILE A 31 12.62 -22.07 12.36
CA ILE A 31 11.46 -21.53 11.65
C ILE A 31 10.35 -22.59 11.59
N LYS A 32 9.10 -22.13 11.64
CA LYS A 32 7.91 -22.96 11.40
C LYS A 32 7.24 -22.48 10.14
N LEU A 33 6.99 -23.40 9.21
CA LEU A 33 6.35 -23.09 7.93
C LEU A 33 5.23 -24.07 7.67
N GLU A 34 4.14 -23.60 7.08
CA GLU A 34 3.14 -24.47 6.50
C GLU A 34 3.12 -24.25 4.98
N LEU A 35 3.31 -25.31 4.21
CA LEU A 35 3.38 -25.25 2.75
C LEU A 35 2.21 -25.97 2.12
N ARG A 36 1.61 -25.36 1.09
CA ARG A 36 0.57 -25.97 0.27
C ARG A 36 1.21 -26.86 -0.78
N THR A 37 1.27 -28.16 -0.48
CA THR A 37 1.85 -29.18 -1.35
C THR A 37 0.78 -29.91 -2.17
N ARG A 38 1.17 -30.82 -3.07
CA ARG A 38 0.23 -31.74 -3.75
C ARG A 38 -0.55 -32.64 -2.80
N MET A 39 -0.06 -32.84 -1.57
CA MET A 39 -0.72 -33.61 -0.51
C MET A 39 -1.57 -32.75 0.43
N GLY A 40 -1.75 -31.46 0.11
CA GLY A 40 -2.41 -30.48 0.97
C GLY A 40 -1.41 -29.67 1.80
N TRP A 41 -1.93 -28.99 2.83
CA TRP A 41 -1.12 -28.19 3.75
C TRP A 41 -0.29 -29.10 4.66
N ILE A 42 1.02 -28.88 4.68
CA ILE A 42 1.95 -29.63 5.53
C ILE A 42 2.75 -28.63 6.37
N GLU A 43 2.73 -28.82 7.69
CA GLU A 43 3.60 -28.10 8.62
C GLU A 43 5.01 -28.71 8.62
N PHE A 44 6.01 -27.85 8.55
CA PHE A 44 7.43 -28.17 8.63
C PHE A 44 8.10 -27.40 9.76
N ILE A 45 9.12 -28.02 10.32
CA ILE A 45 10.09 -27.36 11.18
C ILE A 45 11.38 -27.22 10.39
N GLY A 46 11.78 -25.98 10.14
CA GLY A 46 12.99 -25.62 9.43
C GLY A 46 14.08 -25.13 10.36
N PHE A 47 15.31 -25.35 9.95
CA PHE A 47 16.53 -24.88 10.59
C PHE A 47 17.34 -24.11 9.56
N GLU A 48 17.75 -22.91 9.94
CA GLU A 48 18.73 -22.15 9.18
C GLU A 48 20.05 -22.93 9.17
N VAL A 49 20.71 -22.96 8.02
CA VAL A 49 21.98 -23.66 7.87
C VAL A 49 23.00 -22.77 7.18
N LEU A 50 24.21 -22.79 7.73
CA LEU A 50 25.39 -22.19 7.10
C LEU A 50 26.01 -23.21 6.13
N GLY A 51 25.83 -22.99 4.83
CA GLY A 51 26.38 -23.84 3.76
C GLY A 51 25.40 -24.02 2.61
N PHE A 52 25.80 -24.85 1.64
CA PHE A 52 24.93 -25.25 0.52
C PHE A 52 23.87 -26.23 1.02
N VAL A 53 22.61 -25.95 0.69
CA VAL A 53 21.46 -26.77 1.09
C VAL A 53 20.89 -27.64 -0.03
N GLU A 54 21.41 -27.49 -1.26
CA GLU A 54 20.95 -28.23 -2.43
C GLU A 54 21.17 -29.75 -2.27
N GLY A 55 20.11 -30.52 -2.48
CA GLY A 55 20.10 -31.97 -2.38
C GLY A 55 19.92 -32.52 -0.95
N LEU A 56 20.03 -31.68 0.09
CA LEU A 56 19.88 -32.13 1.47
C LEU A 56 18.46 -32.58 1.81
N ALA A 57 17.44 -32.01 1.16
CA ALA A 57 16.06 -32.44 1.37
C ALA A 57 15.87 -33.92 1.00
N SER A 58 16.55 -34.40 -0.05
CA SER A 58 16.48 -35.82 -0.44
C SER A 58 17.12 -36.74 0.60
N VAL A 59 18.26 -36.32 1.16
CA VAL A 59 18.95 -37.05 2.21
C VAL A 59 18.07 -37.16 3.46
N LEU A 60 17.48 -36.04 3.89
CA LEU A 60 16.59 -36.01 5.05
C LEU A 60 15.31 -36.80 4.82
N ALA A 61 14.69 -36.68 3.65
CA ALA A 61 13.46 -37.39 3.34
C ALA A 61 13.64 -38.91 3.38
N ASN A 62 14.77 -39.40 2.86
CA ASN A 62 15.13 -40.81 2.95
C ASN A 62 15.52 -41.23 4.38
N ARG A 63 16.29 -40.40 5.10
CA ARG A 63 16.73 -40.72 6.47
C ARG A 63 15.57 -40.82 7.45
N PHE A 64 14.66 -39.85 7.42
CA PHE A 64 13.56 -39.74 8.38
C PHE A 64 12.23 -40.30 7.83
N GLN A 65 12.23 -40.83 6.60
CA GLN A 65 11.05 -41.38 5.93
C GLN A 65 9.86 -40.42 5.97
N CYS A 66 10.14 -39.13 5.78
CA CYS A 66 9.14 -38.06 5.82
C CYS A 66 9.38 -37.01 4.72
N PRO A 67 8.37 -36.19 4.37
CA PRO A 67 8.62 -35.03 3.53
C PRO A 67 9.64 -34.10 4.18
N ALA A 68 10.63 -33.67 3.41
CA ALA A 68 11.64 -32.70 3.82
C ALA A 68 11.72 -31.58 2.79
N PHE A 69 12.26 -30.43 3.20
CA PHE A 69 12.42 -29.29 2.31
C PHE A 69 13.82 -28.70 2.37
N GLU A 70 14.19 -28.04 1.27
CA GLU A 70 15.34 -27.15 1.17
C GLU A 70 14.92 -25.83 0.53
N TRP A 71 15.47 -24.73 1.05
CA TRP A 71 15.20 -23.36 0.64
C TRP A 71 16.53 -22.62 0.60
N GLY A 72 16.95 -22.14 -0.55
CA GLY A 72 18.22 -21.43 -0.70
C GLY A 72 18.34 -20.76 -2.05
N GLU A 73 19.56 -20.32 -2.39
CA GLU A 73 19.83 -19.63 -3.66
C GLU A 73 19.47 -20.49 -4.89
N HIS A 74 19.64 -21.80 -4.79
CA HIS A 74 19.33 -22.76 -5.85
C HIS A 74 17.82 -22.94 -6.10
N THR A 75 16.97 -22.43 -5.21
CA THR A 75 15.51 -22.44 -5.36
C THR A 75 14.93 -21.07 -5.73
N ILE A 76 15.78 -20.09 -6.08
CA ILE A 76 15.32 -18.81 -6.65
C ILE A 76 14.76 -19.05 -8.06
N LEU A 77 13.57 -18.53 -8.30
CA LEU A 77 12.90 -18.55 -9.60
C LEU A 77 12.87 -17.14 -10.18
N GLY A 78 13.42 -16.98 -11.39
CA GLY A 78 13.55 -15.70 -12.08
C GLY A 78 14.95 -15.09 -11.98
N GLU A 79 15.12 -13.89 -12.53
CA GLU A 79 16.39 -13.18 -12.54
C GLU A 79 16.40 -12.07 -11.48
N VAL A 80 17.26 -12.19 -10.47
CA VAL A 80 17.41 -11.17 -9.42
C VAL A 80 17.81 -9.80 -10.01
N SER A 81 18.57 -9.79 -11.11
CA SER A 81 18.94 -8.58 -11.85
C SER A 81 17.74 -7.83 -12.45
N ALA A 82 16.62 -8.51 -12.70
CA ALA A 82 15.38 -7.91 -13.19
C ALA A 82 14.60 -7.21 -12.07
N LYS A 83 15.10 -7.23 -10.82
CA LYS A 83 14.50 -6.68 -9.60
C LYS A 83 13.16 -7.32 -9.20
N ILE A 84 12.71 -8.36 -9.88
CA ILE A 84 11.51 -9.12 -9.53
C ILE A 84 11.86 -10.60 -9.62
N TRP A 85 11.76 -11.32 -8.51
CA TRP A 85 12.00 -12.76 -8.46
C TRP A 85 11.16 -13.41 -7.36
N ASN A 86 11.01 -14.73 -7.44
CA ASN A 86 10.36 -15.50 -6.40
C ASN A 86 11.41 -16.37 -5.70
N GLU A 87 11.38 -16.42 -4.38
CA GLU A 87 12.01 -17.52 -3.65
C GLU A 87 11.02 -18.69 -3.57
N ALA A 88 11.54 -19.88 -3.82
CA ALA A 88 10.79 -21.11 -3.69
C ALA A 88 11.43 -22.07 -2.69
N VAL A 89 10.67 -23.07 -2.30
CA VAL A 89 11.09 -24.18 -1.47
C VAL A 89 10.94 -25.45 -2.29
N LYS A 90 11.98 -26.28 -2.32
CA LYS A 90 11.89 -27.63 -2.90
C LYS A 90 11.52 -28.60 -1.80
N VAL A 91 10.37 -29.26 -1.96
CA VAL A 91 9.91 -30.33 -1.08
C VAL A 91 10.23 -31.67 -1.73
N VAL A 92 10.89 -32.56 -1.00
CA VAL A 92 11.21 -33.93 -1.42
C VAL A 92 10.46 -34.91 -0.53
N TYR A 93 9.85 -35.91 -1.16
CA TYR A 93 9.05 -36.95 -0.50
C TYR A 93 9.87 -38.22 -0.26
N PRO A 94 9.42 -39.11 0.66
CA PRO A 94 10.12 -40.37 0.94
C PRO A 94 10.25 -41.30 -0.27
N ASP A 95 9.33 -41.18 -1.24
CA ASP A 95 9.36 -41.93 -2.50
C ASP A 95 10.39 -41.38 -3.51
N GLY A 96 11.13 -40.33 -3.15
CA GLY A 96 12.11 -39.66 -3.99
C GLY A 96 11.53 -38.62 -4.95
N SER A 97 10.20 -38.51 -5.06
CA SER A 97 9.58 -37.46 -5.87
C SER A 97 9.70 -36.09 -5.20
N SER A 98 9.59 -35.02 -5.98
CA SER A 98 9.75 -33.65 -5.47
C SER A 98 8.84 -32.64 -6.17
N GLU A 99 8.56 -31.53 -5.49
CA GLU A 99 7.89 -30.36 -6.04
C GLU A 99 8.55 -29.05 -5.59
N ILE A 100 8.39 -27.99 -6.38
CA ILE A 100 8.89 -26.64 -6.07
C ILE A 100 7.68 -25.75 -5.77
N ILE A 101 7.73 -25.07 -4.63
CA ILE A 101 6.64 -24.23 -4.10
C ILE A 101 7.17 -22.82 -3.89
N GLU A 102 6.65 -21.85 -4.64
CA GLU A 102 6.96 -20.43 -4.43
C GLU A 102 6.45 -19.98 -3.06
N VAL A 103 7.32 -19.37 -2.25
CA VAL A 103 6.98 -18.95 -0.88
C VAL A 103 7.05 -17.44 -0.70
N LEU A 104 7.94 -16.74 -1.40
CA LEU A 104 8.16 -15.31 -1.20
C LEU A 104 8.37 -14.63 -2.54
N ILE A 105 7.66 -13.52 -2.77
CA ILE A 105 7.85 -12.66 -3.93
C ILE A 105 8.73 -11.50 -3.47
N HIS A 106 9.78 -11.20 -4.22
CA HIS A 106 10.59 -10.01 -4.05
C HIS A 106 10.34 -9.05 -5.20
N ASP A 107 9.97 -7.81 -4.85
CA ASP A 107 9.82 -6.71 -5.78
C ASP A 107 10.71 -5.54 -5.33
N GLY A 108 11.87 -5.43 -5.98
CA GLY A 108 12.84 -4.37 -5.77
C GLY A 108 12.48 -3.03 -6.40
N PHE A 109 11.37 -2.91 -7.13
CA PHE A 109 10.81 -1.60 -7.52
C PHE A 109 9.93 -1.03 -6.40
N LEU A 110 9.29 -1.92 -5.64
CA LEU A 110 8.42 -1.56 -4.52
C LEU A 110 9.09 -1.78 -3.15
N ASP A 111 10.34 -2.23 -3.10
CA ASP A 111 11.04 -2.66 -1.88
C ASP A 111 10.14 -3.54 -0.99
N LEU A 112 9.55 -4.56 -1.62
CA LEU A 112 8.46 -5.38 -1.08
C LEU A 112 8.87 -6.86 -1.10
N ASP A 113 8.74 -7.49 0.06
CA ASP A 113 8.82 -8.94 0.23
C ASP A 113 7.43 -9.46 0.62
N LEU A 114 6.79 -10.26 -0.24
CA LEU A 114 5.39 -10.66 -0.09
C LEU A 114 5.22 -12.19 -0.10
N PRO A 115 4.83 -12.82 1.02
CA PRO A 115 4.55 -14.25 1.07
C PRO A 115 3.44 -14.65 0.11
N THR A 116 3.59 -15.80 -0.56
CA THR A 116 2.57 -16.31 -1.48
C THR A 116 1.40 -16.95 -0.73
N GLU A 117 0.31 -17.22 -1.44
CA GLU A 117 -0.84 -17.98 -0.91
C GLU A 117 -0.52 -19.46 -0.65
N LYS A 118 0.68 -19.92 -1.03
CA LYS A 118 1.13 -21.32 -0.87
C LYS A 118 1.90 -21.53 0.43
N VAL A 119 2.08 -20.49 1.24
CA VAL A 119 2.85 -20.56 2.50
C VAL A 119 2.12 -19.85 3.65
N ARG A 120 2.26 -20.40 4.86
CA ARG A 120 1.94 -19.72 6.12
C ARG A 120 3.15 -19.77 7.05
N GLY A 121 3.25 -18.78 7.94
CA GLY A 121 4.37 -18.65 8.89
C GLY A 121 5.50 -17.74 8.42
N LEU A 122 5.40 -17.16 7.22
CA LEU A 122 6.26 -16.06 6.77
C LEU A 122 5.56 -14.71 6.98
N THR A 123 6.36 -13.71 7.35
CA THR A 123 5.90 -12.32 7.47
C THR A 123 6.43 -11.55 6.28
N GLY A 124 5.53 -10.90 5.53
CA GLY A 124 5.94 -9.99 4.48
C GLY A 124 6.37 -8.65 5.04
N ARG A 125 7.02 -7.84 4.21
CA ARG A 125 7.41 -6.48 4.56
C ARG A 125 7.47 -5.58 3.35
N ILE A 126 7.26 -4.29 3.57
CA ILE A 126 7.51 -3.22 2.60
C ILE A 126 8.36 -2.14 3.25
N ILE A 127 9.34 -1.63 2.51
CA ILE A 127 10.18 -0.53 2.97
C ILE A 127 9.68 0.76 2.34
N ILE A 128 9.35 1.77 3.14
CA ILE A 128 8.90 3.08 2.66
C ILE A 128 9.79 4.16 3.28
N HIS A 129 10.53 4.89 2.44
CA HIS A 129 11.51 5.90 2.89
C HIS A 129 12.48 5.39 3.98
N GLY A 130 12.96 4.15 3.82
CA GLY A 130 13.91 3.52 4.76
C GLY A 130 13.25 2.95 6.03
N LEU A 131 11.95 3.13 6.23
CA LEU A 131 11.20 2.51 7.31
C LEU A 131 10.61 1.17 6.86
N GLU A 132 10.85 0.12 7.63
CA GLU A 132 10.29 -1.21 7.40
C GLU A 132 8.90 -1.32 8.04
N PHE A 133 7.93 -1.80 7.25
CA PHE A 133 6.57 -2.09 7.69
C PHE A 133 6.24 -3.55 7.42
N LYS A 134 5.62 -4.23 8.38
CA LYS A 134 5.20 -5.62 8.22
C LYS A 134 3.92 -5.69 7.41
N ILE A 135 3.75 -6.79 6.66
CA ILE A 135 2.57 -7.06 5.86
C ILE A 135 1.81 -8.25 6.45
N PRO A 136 0.46 -8.16 6.59
CA PRO A 136 -0.38 -7.01 6.20
C PRO A 136 -0.15 -5.76 7.05
N LEU A 137 -0.26 -4.58 6.43
CA LEU A 137 -0.16 -3.28 7.11
C LEU A 137 -1.34 -3.11 8.06
N GLU A 138 -1.08 -2.55 9.24
CA GLU A 138 -2.09 -2.24 10.24
C GLU A 138 -2.50 -0.75 10.21
N PRO A 139 -3.61 -0.34 10.86
CA PRO A 139 -4.06 1.06 10.88
C PRO A 139 -2.97 2.05 11.30
N ASP A 140 -2.20 1.71 12.33
CA ASP A 140 -1.11 2.53 12.85
C ASP A 140 0.03 2.68 11.84
N ASP A 141 0.25 1.67 10.98
CA ASP A 141 1.23 1.76 9.90
C ASP A 141 0.77 2.78 8.86
N ILE A 142 -0.53 2.84 8.53
CA ILE A 142 -1.08 3.86 7.62
C ILE A 142 -0.86 5.26 8.18
N GLU A 143 -1.09 5.48 9.48
CA GLU A 143 -0.84 6.78 10.12
C GLU A 143 0.63 7.17 10.04
N ARG A 144 1.52 6.24 10.33
CA ARG A 144 2.97 6.46 10.22
C ARG A 144 3.38 6.77 8.77
N ILE A 145 2.78 6.11 7.79
CA ILE A 145 3.07 6.34 6.38
C ILE A 145 2.53 7.70 5.93
N LEU A 146 1.41 8.19 6.46
CA LEU A 146 0.93 9.54 6.19
C LEU A 146 1.91 10.62 6.68
N LEU A 147 2.59 10.41 7.80
CA LEU A 147 3.61 11.33 8.30
C LEU A 147 4.82 11.44 7.36
N ILE A 148 5.08 10.42 6.54
CA ILE A 148 6.10 10.45 5.47
C ILE A 148 5.63 11.33 4.30
N GLY A 149 4.32 11.56 4.18
CA GLY A 149 3.69 12.35 3.14
C GLY A 149 3.27 11.53 1.91
N ARG A 150 2.80 12.22 0.89
CA ARG A 150 2.13 11.65 -0.29
C ARG A 150 2.91 10.55 -1.01
N ARG A 151 4.24 10.66 -1.05
CA ARG A 151 5.10 9.63 -1.68
C ARG A 151 5.01 8.27 -0.99
N GLY A 152 4.74 8.24 0.32
CA GLY A 152 4.52 7.00 1.07
C GLY A 152 3.22 6.31 0.64
N ILE A 153 2.15 7.09 0.54
CA ILE A 153 0.82 6.60 0.11
C ILE A 153 0.84 6.12 -1.34
N GLU A 154 1.47 6.88 -2.26
CA GLU A 154 1.60 6.47 -3.66
C GLU A 154 2.31 5.12 -3.83
N LYS A 155 3.25 4.78 -2.93
CA LYS A 155 3.94 3.49 -2.93
C LYS A 155 3.01 2.35 -2.50
N ILE A 156 2.17 2.58 -1.49
CA ILE A 156 1.12 1.63 -1.09
C ILE A 156 0.13 1.43 -2.24
N GLU A 157 -0.34 2.50 -2.88
CA GLU A 157 -1.29 2.42 -4.00
C GLU A 157 -0.74 1.61 -5.17
N LYS A 158 0.54 1.82 -5.52
CA LYS A 158 1.23 1.02 -6.54
C LYS A 158 1.28 -0.46 -6.15
N ALA A 159 1.63 -0.77 -4.90
CA ALA A 159 1.65 -2.15 -4.43
C ALA A 159 0.25 -2.80 -4.48
N ILE A 160 -0.80 -2.07 -4.07
CA ILE A 160 -2.20 -2.53 -4.16
C ILE A 160 -2.61 -2.82 -5.59
N ASN A 161 -2.22 -1.97 -6.54
CA ASN A 161 -2.56 -2.16 -7.95
C ASN A 161 -1.91 -3.42 -8.55
N VAL A 162 -0.73 -3.83 -8.06
CA VAL A 162 -0.01 -5.01 -8.55
C VAL A 162 -0.45 -6.28 -7.83
N TYR A 163 -0.54 -6.25 -6.50
CA TYR A 163 -0.71 -7.46 -5.68
C TYR A 163 -2.10 -7.60 -5.02
N GLY A 164 -2.94 -6.57 -5.12
CA GLY A 164 -4.24 -6.52 -4.48
C GLY A 164 -4.20 -6.09 -3.01
N TYR A 165 -5.24 -5.40 -2.57
CA TYR A 165 -5.32 -4.85 -1.21
C TYR A 165 -5.41 -5.94 -0.14
N SER A 166 -6.04 -7.07 -0.42
CA SER A 166 -6.30 -8.15 0.57
C SER A 166 -5.03 -8.82 1.08
N ARG A 167 -3.93 -8.74 0.32
CA ARG A 167 -2.63 -9.29 0.69
C ARG A 167 -1.74 -8.27 1.40
N LEU A 168 -2.03 -6.99 1.23
CA LEU A 168 -1.17 -5.88 1.69
C LEU A 168 -1.72 -5.16 2.92
N LEU A 169 -3.04 -5.11 3.08
CA LEU A 169 -3.71 -4.33 4.11
C LEU A 169 -4.54 -5.23 5.02
N SER A 170 -4.48 -4.97 6.33
CA SER A 170 -5.48 -5.48 7.25
C SER A 170 -6.84 -4.80 6.98
N PRO A 171 -7.97 -5.41 7.39
CA PRO A 171 -9.28 -4.78 7.23
C PRO A 171 -9.34 -3.37 7.84
N GLY A 172 -8.68 -3.17 8.99
CA GLY A 172 -8.61 -1.86 9.64
C GLY A 172 -7.79 -0.84 8.83
N ALA A 173 -6.64 -1.27 8.30
CA ALA A 173 -5.80 -0.42 7.46
C ALA A 173 -6.52 -0.01 6.17
N LEU A 174 -7.27 -0.92 5.55
CA LEU A 174 -8.09 -0.62 4.38
C LEU A 174 -9.16 0.43 4.70
N SER A 175 -9.88 0.29 5.81
CA SER A 175 -10.87 1.28 6.24
C SER A 175 -10.25 2.66 6.46
N LYS A 176 -9.08 2.72 7.12
CA LYS A 176 -8.33 3.96 7.34
C LYS A 176 -7.88 4.60 6.03
N LEU A 177 -7.37 3.80 5.09
CA LEU A 177 -6.93 4.27 3.78
C LEU A 177 -8.10 4.80 2.95
N LEU A 178 -9.24 4.11 2.99
CA LEU A 178 -10.46 4.54 2.30
C LEU A 178 -11.04 5.84 2.89
N SER A 179 -11.01 6.03 4.22
CA SER A 179 -11.45 7.29 4.83
C SER A 179 -10.61 8.48 4.37
N LEU A 180 -9.32 8.28 4.06
CA LEU A 180 -8.44 9.33 3.53
C LEU A 180 -8.71 9.59 2.04
N SER A 181 -9.01 8.55 1.26
CA SER A 181 -9.40 8.68 -0.16
C SER A 181 -10.75 9.37 -0.36
N LEU A 182 -11.61 9.36 0.66
CA LEU A 182 -12.86 10.10 0.69
C LEU A 182 -12.66 11.60 1.02
N GLU A 183 -11.46 12.00 1.48
CA GLU A 183 -11.14 13.38 1.83
C GLU A 183 -10.40 14.17 0.72
N GLU A 184 -9.70 13.54 -0.24
CA GLU A 184 -9.08 14.28 -1.36
C GLU A 184 -10.09 14.62 -2.47
N GLU A 185 -10.84 15.71 -2.30
CA GLU A 185 -11.52 16.41 -3.39
C GLU A 185 -10.50 17.22 -4.18
N ARG A 186 -10.08 16.75 -5.36
CA ARG A 186 -9.21 17.53 -6.27
C ARG A 186 -10.07 18.43 -7.15
N LYS A 187 -9.71 19.70 -7.20
CA LYS A 187 -10.44 20.74 -7.94
C LYS A 187 -9.50 21.37 -8.95
N GLU A 188 -9.94 21.45 -10.20
CA GLU A 188 -9.22 22.14 -11.27
C GLU A 188 -10.17 23.14 -11.91
N ILE A 189 -9.70 24.36 -12.15
CA ILE A 189 -10.51 25.44 -12.73
C ILE A 189 -10.06 25.66 -14.15
N ASP A 190 -10.96 25.42 -15.09
CA ASP A 190 -10.79 25.79 -16.48
C ASP A 190 -11.36 27.20 -16.67
N TRP A 191 -10.46 28.18 -16.65
CA TRP A 191 -10.82 29.59 -16.80
C TRP A 191 -11.32 29.91 -18.21
N GLU A 192 -10.82 29.22 -19.25
CA GLU A 192 -11.25 29.46 -20.63
C GLU A 192 -12.68 28.98 -20.88
N LEU A 193 -13.01 27.80 -20.34
CA LEU A 193 -14.34 27.19 -20.49
C LEU A 193 -15.31 27.62 -19.40
N GLY A 194 -14.84 28.18 -18.28
CA GLY A 194 -15.67 28.70 -17.20
C GLY A 194 -16.24 27.63 -16.26
N TYR A 195 -15.54 26.50 -16.09
CA TYR A 195 -15.98 25.38 -15.26
C TYR A 195 -14.95 24.98 -14.21
N VAL A 196 -15.45 24.40 -13.11
CA VAL A 196 -14.67 23.74 -12.07
C VAL A 196 -14.89 22.24 -12.21
N ILE A 197 -13.80 21.53 -12.45
CA ILE A 197 -13.75 20.07 -12.50
C ILE A 197 -13.47 19.59 -11.07
N ILE A 198 -14.43 18.91 -10.49
CA ILE A 198 -14.36 18.34 -9.15
C ILE A 198 -14.18 16.83 -9.29
N MET A 199 -13.01 16.34 -8.87
CA MET A 199 -12.65 14.93 -8.85
C MET A 199 -12.72 14.39 -7.43
N ARG A 200 -13.61 13.42 -7.19
CA ARG A 200 -13.70 12.67 -5.93
C ARG A 200 -13.47 11.19 -6.24
N GLY A 201 -12.27 10.70 -5.98
CA GLY A 201 -11.84 9.37 -6.39
C GLY A 201 -12.00 9.15 -7.90
N LYS A 202 -12.90 8.24 -8.31
CA LYS A 202 -13.21 7.95 -9.73
C LYS A 202 -14.34 8.79 -10.32
N LYS A 203 -15.02 9.62 -9.52
CA LYS A 203 -16.15 10.42 -9.97
C LYS A 203 -15.68 11.82 -10.37
N ILE A 204 -15.89 12.17 -11.63
CA ILE A 204 -15.67 13.52 -12.16
C ILE A 204 -17.03 14.21 -12.26
N THR A 205 -17.14 15.39 -11.65
CA THR A 205 -18.31 16.26 -11.80
C THR A 205 -17.85 17.65 -12.20
N THR A 206 -18.60 18.30 -13.08
CA THR A 206 -18.33 19.68 -13.50
C THR A 206 -19.40 20.60 -12.95
N LYS A 207 -19.00 21.79 -12.49
CA LYS A 207 -19.89 22.92 -12.15
C LYS A 207 -19.40 24.15 -12.88
N SER A 208 -20.29 25.07 -13.23
CA SER A 208 -19.82 26.39 -13.67
C SER A 208 -19.12 27.10 -12.51
N ILE A 209 -18.15 27.99 -12.79
CA ILE A 209 -17.47 28.78 -11.76
C ILE A 209 -18.49 29.57 -10.91
N LYS A 210 -19.53 30.12 -11.55
CA LYS A 210 -20.62 30.82 -10.87
C LYS A 210 -21.36 29.93 -9.86
N GLU A 211 -21.80 28.74 -10.28
CA GLU A 211 -22.47 27.78 -9.39
C GLU A 211 -21.53 27.33 -8.25
N TYR A 212 -20.24 27.23 -8.55
CA TYR A 212 -19.24 26.83 -7.58
C TYR A 212 -19.01 27.91 -6.51
N ILE A 213 -18.87 29.18 -6.90
CA ILE A 213 -18.79 30.31 -5.96
C ILE A 213 -20.06 30.38 -5.09
N SER A 214 -21.25 30.24 -5.68
CA SER A 214 -22.50 30.19 -4.90
C SER A 214 -22.54 29.01 -3.93
N LEU A 215 -21.99 27.85 -4.31
CA LEU A 215 -21.85 26.70 -3.41
C LEU A 215 -20.93 27.04 -2.24
N LEU A 216 -19.77 27.65 -2.50
CA LEU A 216 -18.80 28.02 -1.46
C LEU A 216 -19.36 29.03 -0.47
N ILE A 217 -20.12 30.03 -0.95
CA ILE A 217 -20.86 30.97 -0.10
C ILE A 217 -21.88 30.23 0.77
N ASN A 218 -22.67 29.32 0.18
CA ASN A 218 -23.63 28.50 0.93
C ASN A 218 -22.96 27.62 2.00
N THR A 219 -21.73 27.17 1.77
CA THR A 219 -20.97 26.30 2.69
C THR A 219 -19.97 27.06 3.58
N GLU A 220 -19.99 28.39 3.56
CA GLU A 220 -19.12 29.26 4.37
C GLU A 220 -17.60 28.98 4.18
N LYS A 221 -17.18 28.67 2.95
CA LYS A 221 -15.79 28.35 2.59
C LYS A 221 -15.03 29.59 2.12
N GLU A 222 -14.65 30.45 3.06
CA GLU A 222 -14.05 31.76 2.78
C GLU A 222 -12.69 31.67 2.08
N GLU A 223 -11.76 30.90 2.65
CA GLU A 223 -10.38 30.75 2.12
C GLU A 223 -10.39 30.24 0.69
N GLU A 224 -11.27 29.30 0.38
CA GLU A 224 -11.37 28.71 -0.95
C GLU A 224 -11.85 29.72 -2.01
N ILE A 225 -12.72 30.66 -1.65
CA ILE A 225 -13.15 31.74 -2.56
C ILE A 225 -12.00 32.72 -2.80
N LEU A 226 -11.22 33.03 -1.76
CA LEU A 226 -10.06 33.92 -1.86
C LEU A 226 -8.94 33.30 -2.72
N ASP A 227 -8.69 32.00 -2.56
CA ASP A 227 -7.72 31.26 -3.38
C ASP A 227 -8.12 31.25 -4.86
N ILE A 228 -9.41 31.05 -5.16
CA ILE A 228 -9.96 31.14 -6.53
C ILE A 228 -9.70 32.53 -7.11
N TYR A 229 -9.94 33.58 -6.33
CA TYR A 229 -9.68 34.95 -6.75
C TYR A 229 -8.20 35.23 -7.02
N ASP A 230 -7.31 34.75 -6.16
CA ASP A 230 -5.87 34.96 -6.28
C ASP A 230 -5.28 34.25 -7.52
N GLN A 231 -5.78 33.05 -7.82
CA GLN A 231 -5.35 32.24 -8.98
C GLN A 231 -5.99 32.68 -10.30
N ALA A 232 -7.06 33.50 -10.24
CA ALA A 232 -7.76 33.93 -11.44
C ALA A 232 -6.89 34.84 -12.32
N PRO A 233 -6.93 34.65 -13.66
CA PRO A 233 -6.41 35.65 -14.60
C PRO A 233 -7.02 37.03 -14.32
N GLN A 234 -6.27 38.10 -14.61
CA GLN A 234 -6.69 39.47 -14.28
C GLN A 234 -8.07 39.82 -14.87
N GLU A 235 -8.36 39.33 -16.08
CA GLU A 235 -9.63 39.51 -16.79
C GLU A 235 -10.81 38.78 -16.11
N TYR A 236 -10.54 37.74 -15.31
CA TYR A 236 -11.52 36.95 -14.58
C TYR A 236 -11.76 37.43 -13.15
N LYS A 237 -10.84 38.19 -12.55
CA LYS A 237 -10.99 38.74 -11.19
C LYS A 237 -12.21 39.64 -11.06
N GLU A 238 -12.47 40.50 -12.05
CA GLU A 238 -13.70 41.31 -12.11
C GLU A 238 -14.96 40.45 -12.25
N GLN A 239 -14.88 39.35 -13.01
CA GLN A 239 -16.02 38.45 -13.17
C GLN A 239 -16.37 37.76 -11.85
N ILE A 240 -15.39 37.36 -11.05
CA ILE A 240 -15.60 36.76 -9.73
C ILE A 240 -16.32 37.76 -8.80
N VAL A 241 -15.88 39.01 -8.77
CA VAL A 241 -16.56 40.07 -7.98
C VAL A 241 -18.01 40.24 -8.41
N ASN A 242 -18.28 40.27 -9.73
CA ASN A 242 -19.64 40.33 -10.26
C ASN A 242 -20.47 39.11 -9.86
N MET A 243 -19.91 37.91 -9.89
CA MET A 243 -20.60 36.69 -9.46
C MET A 243 -20.97 36.73 -7.97
N ILE A 244 -20.10 37.25 -7.11
CA ILE A 244 -20.39 37.41 -5.67
C ILE A 244 -21.48 38.48 -5.46
N ASN A 245 -21.42 39.61 -6.17
CA ASN A 245 -22.47 40.64 -6.13
C ASN A 245 -23.84 40.13 -6.60
N GLU A 246 -23.88 39.32 -7.66
CA GLU A 246 -25.09 38.66 -8.11
C GLU A 246 -25.63 37.70 -7.04
N ALA A 247 -24.76 36.94 -6.38
CA ALA A 247 -25.15 36.06 -5.28
C ALA A 247 -25.73 36.85 -4.10
N ILE A 248 -25.12 37.97 -3.71
CA ILE A 248 -25.64 38.89 -2.68
C ILE A 248 -27.06 39.36 -3.03
N LYS A 249 -27.29 39.79 -4.27
CA LYS A 249 -28.61 40.22 -4.73
C LYS A 249 -29.65 39.10 -4.57
N VAL A 250 -29.32 37.89 -5.04
CA VAL A 250 -30.21 36.72 -4.91
C VAL A 250 -30.48 36.41 -3.44
N TYR A 251 -29.46 36.35 -2.58
CA TYR A 251 -29.62 36.05 -1.16
C TYR A 251 -30.41 37.12 -0.41
N SER A 252 -30.28 38.39 -0.82
CA SER A 252 -31.05 39.50 -0.26
C SER A 252 -32.53 39.39 -0.61
N GLU A 253 -32.84 39.04 -1.87
CA GLU A 253 -34.22 38.85 -2.35
C GLU A 253 -34.94 37.69 -1.64
N ILE A 254 -34.21 36.63 -1.27
CA ILE A 254 -34.78 35.47 -0.55
C ILE A 254 -34.66 35.56 0.98
N GLY A 255 -34.11 36.66 1.52
CA GLY A 255 -34.05 36.92 2.97
C GLY A 255 -32.94 36.19 3.74
N GLU A 256 -31.92 35.66 3.07
CA GLU A 256 -30.80 34.90 3.65
C GLU A 256 -29.69 35.82 4.19
N LYS A 257 -29.99 36.59 5.25
CA LYS A 257 -29.09 37.63 5.79
C LYS A 257 -27.67 37.15 6.12
N LYS A 258 -27.53 35.96 6.71
CA LYS A 258 -26.22 35.40 7.09
C LYS A 258 -25.30 35.20 5.86
N LYS A 259 -25.88 34.80 4.73
CA LYS A 259 -25.13 34.58 3.48
C LYS A 259 -24.74 35.90 2.80
N VAL A 260 -25.60 36.92 2.92
CA VAL A 260 -25.30 38.29 2.48
C VAL A 260 -24.09 38.82 3.26
N GLU A 261 -24.14 38.79 4.59
CA GLU A 261 -23.04 39.25 5.45
C GLU A 261 -21.72 38.51 5.14
N PHE A 262 -21.80 37.19 4.94
CA PHE A 262 -20.63 36.39 4.59
C PHE A 262 -20.04 36.77 3.22
N ALA A 263 -20.88 36.98 2.21
CA ALA A 263 -20.43 37.37 0.87
C ALA A 263 -19.88 38.80 0.84
N GLU A 264 -20.47 39.74 1.59
CA GLU A 264 -19.97 41.11 1.75
C GLU A 264 -18.58 41.12 2.38
N LYS A 265 -18.36 40.33 3.44
CA LYS A 265 -17.05 40.17 4.07
C LYS A 265 -15.97 39.68 3.10
N ILE A 266 -16.33 38.78 2.18
CA ILE A 266 -15.40 38.31 1.14
C ILE A 266 -15.04 39.46 0.19
N LEU A 267 -16.01 40.28 -0.22
CA LEU A 267 -15.77 41.43 -1.09
C LEU A 267 -14.86 42.47 -0.42
N GLU A 268 -15.03 42.72 0.88
CA GLU A 268 -14.15 43.60 1.66
C GLU A 268 -12.69 43.11 1.62
N LYS A 269 -12.46 41.82 1.89
CA LYS A 269 -11.12 41.23 1.81
C LYS A 269 -10.51 41.27 0.42
N ILE A 270 -11.33 41.08 -0.62
CA ILE A 270 -10.88 41.22 -2.00
C ILE A 270 -10.49 42.67 -2.31
N ALA A 271 -11.22 43.66 -1.77
CA ALA A 271 -10.91 45.07 -1.94
C ALA A 271 -9.60 45.46 -1.24
N GLU A 272 -9.38 45.01 0.00
CA GLU A 272 -8.12 45.21 0.73
C GLU A 272 -6.92 44.70 -0.08
N LYS A 273 -7.03 43.50 -0.67
CA LYS A 273 -5.99 42.91 -1.53
C LYS A 273 -5.74 43.68 -2.84
N ARG A 274 -6.70 44.47 -3.33
CA ARG A 274 -6.55 45.28 -4.54
C ARG A 274 -5.81 46.59 -4.28
N GLU A 275 -5.85 47.10 -3.05
CA GLU A 275 -5.17 48.34 -2.68
C GLU A 275 -3.68 48.14 -2.36
N GLU A 276 -3.25 46.89 -2.11
CA GLU A 276 -1.85 46.53 -1.83
C GLU A 276 -0.98 46.28 -3.09
N HIS A 277 -1.57 46.32 -4.29
CA HIS A 277 -0.91 46.03 -5.58
C HIS A 277 -1.09 47.16 -6.60
#